data_AF-A0A1T4ZIG7-F1
#
_entry.id   AF-A0A1T4ZIG7-F1
#
_cell.length_a   1.000
_cell.length_b   1.000
_cell.length_c   1.000
_cell.angle_alpha   90.00
_cell.angle_beta   90.00
_cell.angle_gamma   90.00
#
_symmetry.space_group_name_H-M   'P 1'
#
loop_
_entity.id
_entity.type
_entity.pdbx_description
1 polymer ?
#
loop_
_entity_poly.entity_id
_entity_poly.type
_entity_poly.pdbx_seq_one_letter_code
_entity_poly.pdbx_strand_id
1 'polypeptide(L)'
;MQLFLKSVQHFDKKIAHVLVRNFGLEDDWSSVEEMEEVQNVIKKYDVKVIDFPKFYSRERNAIDARGITFELARNSQEFGVLGRQRIKSFMLSAYEAFETTGMLP
;
A
#
# COMPACT_ATOMS: atom_id res chain seq x y z
N MET A 1 -8.27 -2.17 -12.41
CA MET A 1 -8.59 -3.60 -12.18
C MET A 1 -8.33 -4.52 -13.36
N GLN A 2 -8.78 -4.23 -14.59
CA GLN A 2 -8.63 -5.16 -15.73
C GLN A 2 -7.18 -5.61 -16.02
N LEU A 3 -6.19 -4.72 -15.92
CA LEU A 3 -4.78 -5.09 -16.09
C LEU A 3 -4.27 -6.04 -15.00
N PHE A 4 -4.72 -5.86 -13.76
CA PHE A 4 -4.36 -6.73 -12.64
C PHE A 4 -4.88 -8.16 -12.88
N LEU A 5 -6.17 -8.29 -13.22
CA LEU A 5 -6.79 -9.60 -13.47
C LEU A 5 -6.11 -10.35 -14.62
N LYS A 6 -5.83 -9.65 -15.72
CA LYS A 6 -5.08 -10.21 -16.85
C LYS A 6 -3.68 -10.68 -16.45
N SER A 7 -2.98 -9.91 -15.61
CA SER A 7 -1.65 -10.27 -15.11
C SER A 7 -1.69 -11.55 -14.27
N VAL A 8 -2.59 -11.63 -13.28
CA VAL A 8 -2.73 -12.81 -12.42
C VAL A 8 -3.06 -14.05 -13.26
N GLN A 9 -3.99 -13.93 -14.21
CA GLN A 9 -4.39 -15.05 -15.07
C GLN A 9 -3.27 -15.48 -16.03
N HIS A 10 -2.48 -14.53 -16.55
CA HIS A 10 -1.40 -14.81 -17.48
C HIS A 10 -0.22 -15.50 -16.81
N PHE A 11 0.18 -15.02 -15.64
CA PHE A 11 1.33 -15.53 -14.92
C PHE A 11 0.99 -16.71 -13.99
N ASP A 12 -0.28 -16.90 -13.65
CA ASP A 12 -0.76 -17.98 -12.78
C ASP A 12 0.10 -18.03 -11.49
N LYS A 13 0.72 -19.15 -11.16
CA LYS A 13 1.56 -19.32 -9.96
C LYS A 13 3.04 -19.01 -10.19
N LYS A 14 3.42 -18.47 -11.36
CA LYS A 14 4.82 -18.17 -11.68
C LYS A 14 5.34 -16.91 -11.01
N ILE A 15 4.43 -15.99 -10.68
CA ILE A 15 4.72 -14.73 -10.00
C ILE A 15 3.69 -14.58 -8.88
N ALA A 16 4.14 -14.16 -7.71
CA ALA A 16 3.23 -13.84 -6.62
C ALA A 16 2.56 -12.48 -6.87
N HIS A 17 1.24 -12.44 -6.77
CA HIS A 17 0.47 -11.20 -6.86
C HIS A 17 -0.12 -10.84 -5.51
N VAL A 18 -0.10 -9.54 -5.21
CA VAL A 18 -0.77 -8.94 -4.05
C VAL A 18 -1.70 -7.84 -4.56
N LEU A 19 -2.95 -7.88 -4.14
CA LEU A 19 -3.88 -6.77 -4.34
C LEU A 19 -3.74 -5.79 -3.18
N VAL A 20 -3.37 -4.54 -3.49
CA VAL A 20 -3.17 -3.49 -2.49
C VAL A 20 -4.33 -2.52 -2.52
N ARG A 21 -5.14 -2.50 -1.46
CA ARG A 21 -6.15 -1.45 -1.22
C ARG A 21 -5.44 -0.23 -0.65
N ASN A 22 -5.09 0.72 -1.52
CA ASN A 22 -4.32 1.91 -1.15
C ASN A 22 -5.22 3.03 -0.64
N PHE A 23 -5.36 3.14 0.68
CA PHE A 23 -6.12 4.21 1.34
C PHE A 23 -5.47 5.60 1.22
N GLY A 24 -4.25 5.69 0.68
CA GLY A 24 -3.64 6.95 0.24
C GLY A 24 -4.19 7.48 -1.09
N LEU A 25 -4.86 6.64 -1.88
CA LEU A 25 -5.45 6.97 -3.18
C LEU A 25 -6.98 7.07 -3.10
N GLU A 26 -7.61 6.09 -2.48
CA GLU A 26 -9.07 5.96 -2.40
C GLU A 26 -9.47 5.42 -1.02
N ASP A 27 -10.41 6.08 -0.37
CA ASP A 27 -10.85 5.74 0.99
C ASP A 27 -11.89 4.60 1.02
N ASP A 28 -12.48 4.25 -0.14
CA ASP A 28 -13.53 3.24 -0.28
C ASP A 28 -13.19 2.24 -1.39
N TRP A 29 -13.08 0.96 -1.02
CA TRP A 29 -12.75 -0.12 -1.94
C TRP A 29 -13.93 -1.07 -2.19
N SER A 30 -15.13 -0.72 -1.71
CA SER A 30 -16.36 -1.51 -1.86
C SER A 30 -16.62 -1.91 -3.31
N SER A 31 -16.43 -0.99 -4.25
CA SER A 31 -16.61 -1.26 -5.68
C SER A 31 -15.75 -2.41 -6.20
N VAL A 32 -14.56 -2.62 -5.65
CA VAL A 32 -13.65 -3.73 -6.00
C VAL A 32 -14.01 -5.00 -5.24
N GLU A 33 -14.49 -4.86 -4.00
CA GLU A 33 -14.92 -5.97 -3.14
C GLU A 33 -16.17 -6.67 -3.68
N GLU A 34 -17.09 -5.89 -4.28
CA GLU A 34 -18.34 -6.37 -4.87
C GLU A 34 -18.13 -6.99 -6.27
N MET A 35 -16.99 -6.78 -6.92
CA MET A 35 -16.71 -7.36 -8.24
C MET A 35 -16.44 -8.87 -8.14
N GLU A 36 -17.42 -9.68 -8.55
CA GLU A 36 -17.30 -11.15 -8.57
C GLU A 36 -16.05 -11.64 -9.30
N GLU A 37 -15.68 -11.02 -10.44
CA GLU A 37 -14.49 -11.39 -11.21
C GLU A 37 -13.20 -11.27 -10.36
N VAL A 38 -13.10 -10.20 -9.55
CA VAL A 38 -11.96 -9.96 -8.67
C VAL A 38 -11.94 -10.98 -7.54
N GLN A 39 -13.07 -11.22 -6.88
CA GLN A 39 -13.17 -12.19 -5.78
C GLN A 39 -12.87 -13.61 -6.25
N ASN A 40 -13.30 -13.97 -7.47
CA ASN A 40 -13.00 -15.27 -8.07
C ASN A 40 -11.50 -15.45 -8.35
N VAL A 41 -10.82 -14.41 -8.87
CA VAL A 41 -9.36 -14.44 -9.08
C VAL A 41 -8.61 -14.53 -7.75
N ILE A 42 -9.02 -13.76 -6.74
CA ILE A 42 -8.40 -13.79 -5.40
C ILE A 42 -8.44 -15.21 -4.84
N LYS A 43 -9.62 -15.85 -4.84
CA LYS A 43 -9.80 -17.21 -4.32
C LYS A 43 -9.04 -18.24 -5.15
N LYS A 44 -9.09 -18.15 -6.49
CA LYS A 44 -8.50 -19.14 -7.40
C LYS A 44 -6.98 -19.19 -7.29
N TYR A 45 -6.33 -18.04 -7.15
CA TYR A 45 -4.86 -17.95 -7.18
C TYR A 45 -4.24 -17.65 -5.80
N ASP A 46 -5.02 -17.67 -4.71
CA ASP A 46 -4.60 -17.30 -3.34
C ASP A 46 -3.89 -15.94 -3.30
N VAL A 47 -4.44 -14.96 -4.02
CA VAL A 47 -3.90 -13.60 -4.04
C VAL A 47 -4.06 -13.00 -2.65
N LYS A 48 -2.95 -12.52 -2.06
CA LYS A 48 -3.03 -11.78 -0.81
C LYS A 48 -3.62 -10.40 -1.05
N VAL A 49 -4.51 -9.99 -0.17
CA VAL A 49 -5.12 -8.64 -0.19
C VAL A 49 -4.65 -7.92 1.06
N ILE A 50 -4.10 -6.71 0.90
CA ILE A 50 -3.63 -5.90 2.03
C ILE A 50 -4.23 -4.50 2.00
N ASP A 51 -4.39 -3.93 3.19
CA ASP A 51 -4.73 -2.53 3.38
C ASP A 51 -3.47 -1.72 3.57
N PHE A 52 -3.17 -0.88 2.58
CA PHE A 52 -2.04 0.01 2.67
C PHE A 52 -2.48 1.34 3.29
N PRO A 53 -1.79 1.82 4.34
CA PRO A 53 -2.26 2.96 5.11
C PRO A 53 -2.23 4.26 4.31
N LYS A 54 -3.11 5.18 4.71
CA LYS A 54 -3.12 6.55 4.20
C LYS A 54 -1.95 7.34 4.81
N PHE A 55 -1.26 8.12 3.97
CA PHE A 55 -0.30 9.12 4.44
C PHE A 55 -0.86 10.53 4.27
N TYR A 56 -0.79 11.34 5.33
CA TYR A 56 -1.36 12.69 5.33
C TYR A 56 -0.67 13.60 4.32
N SER A 57 -1.48 14.40 3.61
CA SER A 57 -1.05 15.20 2.47
C SER A 57 0.01 16.25 2.81
N ARG A 58 0.01 16.83 4.01
CA ARG A 58 0.99 17.86 4.40
C ARG A 58 2.41 17.31 4.40
N GLU A 59 2.67 16.27 5.20
CA GLU A 59 4.00 15.67 5.28
C GLU A 59 4.39 15.02 3.95
N ARG A 60 3.44 14.32 3.29
CA ARG A 60 3.66 13.73 1.96
C ARG A 60 4.14 14.75 0.93
N ASN A 61 3.39 15.85 0.75
CA ASN A 61 3.72 16.85 -0.25
C ASN A 61 5.07 17.51 0.03
N ALA A 62 5.42 17.72 1.30
CA ALA A 62 6.72 18.28 1.67
C ALA A 62 7.88 17.30 1.42
N ILE A 63 7.68 16.01 1.66
CA ILE A 63 8.66 14.95 1.34
C ILE A 63 8.85 14.85 -0.17
N ASP A 64 7.74 14.75 -0.92
CA ASP A 64 7.73 14.65 -2.38
C ASP A 64 8.38 15.87 -3.04
N ALA A 65 8.01 17.09 -2.62
CA ALA A 65 8.56 18.33 -3.19
C ALA A 65 10.07 18.49 -2.96
N ARG A 66 10.61 17.87 -1.91
CA ARG A 66 12.04 17.90 -1.57
C ARG A 66 12.81 16.71 -2.13
N GLY A 67 12.13 15.69 -2.64
CA GLY A 67 12.76 14.46 -3.10
C GLY A 67 13.55 13.73 -2.00
N ILE A 68 13.13 13.84 -0.74
CA ILE A 68 13.79 13.20 0.40
C ILE A 68 13.11 11.88 0.77
N THR A 69 13.82 10.98 1.44
CA THR A 69 13.24 9.72 1.92
C THR A 69 12.43 9.94 3.20
N PHE A 70 11.53 9.00 3.52
CA PHE A 70 10.83 9.00 4.82
C PHE A 70 11.80 8.93 6.00
N GLU A 71 12.93 8.24 5.84
CA GLU A 71 14.00 8.16 6.85
C GLU A 71 14.65 9.53 7.10
N LEU A 72 14.97 10.28 6.04
CA LEU A 72 15.49 11.64 6.20
C LEU A 72 14.44 12.57 6.80
N ALA A 73 13.19 12.46 6.33
CA ALA A 73 12.09 13.29 6.81
C ALA A 73 11.77 13.07 8.29
N ARG A 74 11.73 11.81 8.75
CA ARG A 74 11.46 11.47 10.16
C ARG A 74 12.55 11.95 11.12
N ASN A 75 13.75 12.27 10.62
CA ASN A 75 14.86 12.78 11.42
C ASN A 75 15.09 14.29 11.23
N SER A 76 14.33 14.94 10.33
CA SER A 76 14.44 16.37 10.06
C SER A 76 13.71 17.22 11.09
N GLN A 77 14.35 18.30 11.53
CA GLN A 77 13.74 19.26 12.47
C GLN A 77 12.58 20.04 11.83
N GLU A 78 12.54 20.15 10.50
CA GLU A 78 11.55 20.93 9.75
C GLU A 78 10.12 20.41 9.86
N PHE A 79 9.93 19.12 10.14
CA PHE A 79 8.61 18.50 10.30
C PHE A 79 8.05 18.66 11.72
N GLY A 80 8.82 19.24 12.65
CA GLY A 80 8.46 19.32 14.07
C GLY A 80 8.25 17.94 14.71
N VAL A 81 7.94 17.92 16.02
CA VAL A 81 7.78 16.65 16.75
C VAL A 81 6.61 15.83 16.21
N LEU A 82 5.47 16.46 15.98
CA LEU A 82 4.25 15.77 15.53
C LEU A 82 4.34 15.27 14.09
N GLY A 83 4.98 16.02 13.18
CA GLY A 83 5.17 15.57 11.80
C GLY A 83 6.12 14.36 11.73
N ARG A 84 7.22 14.39 12.49
CA ARG A 84 8.13 13.22 12.63
C ARG A 84 7.41 12.00 13.19
N GLN A 85 6.54 12.18 14.19
CA GLN A 85 5.73 11.09 14.74
C GLN A 85 4.77 10.51 13.69
N ARG A 86 4.06 11.35 12.93
CA ARG A 86 3.16 10.89 11.85
C ARG A 86 3.90 10.11 10.76
N ILE A 87 5.08 10.58 10.35
CA ILE A 87 5.93 9.87 9.38
C ILE A 87 6.31 8.49 9.93
N LYS A 88 6.79 8.42 11.18
CA LYS A 88 7.13 7.15 11.83
C LYS A 88 5.93 6.20 11.89
N SER A 89 4.77 6.68 12.33
CA SER A 89 3.56 5.86 12.41
C SER A 89 3.12 5.34 11.04
N PHE A 90 3.16 6.18 10.00
CA PHE A 90 2.88 5.73 8.63
C PHE A 90 3.85 4.64 8.17
N MET A 91 5.17 4.82 8.40
CA MET A 91 6.16 3.81 8.05
C MET A 91 5.89 2.48 8.76
N LEU A 92 5.61 2.50 10.07
CA LEU A 92 5.30 1.29 10.83
C LEU A 92 4.07 0.58 10.26
N SER A 93 2.95 1.28 10.06
CA SER A 93 1.74 0.67 9.50
C SER A 93 1.94 0.16 8.07
N ALA A 94 2.79 0.81 7.27
CA ALA A 94 3.12 0.36 5.93
C ALA A 94 3.93 -0.95 5.96
N TYR A 95 4.91 -1.05 6.86
CA TYR A 95 5.69 -2.28 7.05
C TYR A 95 4.82 -3.41 7.61
N GLU A 96 3.96 -3.15 8.60
CA GLU A 96 3.01 -4.13 9.14
C GLU A 96 2.11 -4.68 8.02
N ALA A 97 1.57 -3.81 7.14
CA ALA A 97 0.78 -4.25 5.99
C ALA A 97 1.57 -5.17 5.04
N PHE A 98 2.84 -4.88 4.80
CA PHE A 98 3.70 -5.74 3.98
C PHE A 98 4.02 -7.07 4.66
N GLU A 99 4.28 -7.09 5.96
CA GLU A 99 4.54 -8.32 6.72
C GLU A 99 3.38 -9.30 6.65
N THR A 100 2.12 -8.81 6.62
CA THR A 100 0.94 -9.68 6.47
C THR A 100 0.92 -10.50 5.17
N THR A 101 1.71 -10.11 4.15
CA THR A 101 1.82 -10.87 2.91
C THR A 101 2.62 -12.16 3.07
N GLY A 102 3.53 -12.22 4.06
CA GLY A 102 4.50 -13.31 4.21
C GLY A 102 5.55 -13.37 3.09
N MET A 103 5.74 -12.29 2.32
CA MET A 103 6.62 -12.24 1.14
C MET A 103 7.88 -11.37 1.34
N LEU A 104 8.09 -10.84 2.55
CA LEU A 104 9.31 -10.11 2.87
C LEU A 104 10.48 -11.08 3.11
N PRO A 105 11.71 -10.71 2.69
CA PRO A 105 12.91 -11.54 2.86
C PRO A 105 13.35 -11.70 4.32
#